data_AF-A0A2E2RUU0-F1
#
_entry.id   AF-A0A2E2RUU0-F1
#
_cell.length_a   1.000
_cell.length_b   1.000
_cell.length_c   1.000
_cell.angle_alpha   90.00
_cell.angle_beta   90.00
_cell.angle_gamma   90.00
#
_symmetry.space_group_name_H-M   'P 1'
#
loop_
_entity.id
_entity.type
_entity.pdbx_description
1 polymer ?
#
loop_
_entity_poly.entity_id
_entity_poly.type
_entity_poly.pdbx_seq_one_letter_code
_entity_poly.pdbx_strand_id
1 'polypeptide(L)'
;MGWMYGALATWYGAAIIGGILILIVERWDRRREPSDDEVITAAERYREWYGDKASKVVGDHMLGASFAPDGRHKRFLKRVSYALLNVDADSKDYR
;
A
#
# COMPACT_ATOMS: atom_id res chain seq x y z
N MET A 1 45.03 19.86 -9.01
CA MET A 1 43.68 20.39 -8.71
C MET A 1 42.55 19.74 -9.51
N GLY A 2 42.68 19.40 -10.80
CA GLY A 2 41.55 18.87 -11.61
C GLY A 2 40.93 17.52 -11.15
N TRP A 3 41.69 16.68 -10.46
CA TRP A 3 41.30 15.34 -10.03
C TRP A 3 40.28 15.39 -8.88
N MET A 4 40.44 16.37 -7.99
CA MET A 4 39.54 16.65 -6.88
C MET A 4 38.21 17.24 -7.36
N TYR A 5 38.24 18.11 -8.39
CA TYR A 5 37.04 18.61 -9.04
C TYR A 5 36.26 17.52 -9.78
N GLY A 6 36.95 16.59 -10.45
CA GLY A 6 36.32 15.43 -11.09
C GLY A 6 35.63 14.51 -10.09
N ALA A 7 36.28 14.24 -8.96
CA ALA A 7 35.71 13.43 -7.88
C ALA A 7 34.46 14.07 -7.25
N LEU A 8 34.51 15.38 -6.97
CA LEU A 8 33.36 16.13 -6.46
C LEU A 8 32.21 16.17 -7.47
N ALA A 9 32.50 16.48 -8.74
CA ALA A 9 31.48 16.50 -9.79
C ALA A 9 30.77 15.15 -9.96
N THR A 10 31.52 14.05 -9.83
CA THR A 10 30.97 12.69 -9.91
C THR A 10 30.07 12.37 -8.72
N TRP A 11 30.47 12.78 -7.51
CA TRP A 11 29.66 12.63 -6.29
C TRP A 11 28.34 13.41 -6.36
N TYR A 12 28.39 14.67 -6.78
CA TYR A 12 27.18 15.47 -6.95
C TYR A 12 26.27 14.93 -8.06
N GLY A 13 26.84 14.47 -9.17
CA GLY A 13 26.07 13.83 -10.25
C GLY A 13 25.35 12.57 -9.78
N ALA A 14 26.02 11.70 -9.03
CA ALA A 14 25.42 10.49 -8.47
C ALA A 14 24.31 10.80 -7.47
N ALA A 15 24.49 11.82 -6.61
CA ALA A 15 23.47 12.24 -5.65
C ALA A 15 22.19 12.78 -6.33
N ILE A 16 22.35 13.57 -7.40
CA ILE A 16 21.23 14.10 -8.17
C ILE A 16 20.47 12.97 -8.88
N ILE A 17 21.19 12.08 -9.57
CA ILE A 17 20.57 10.94 -10.27
C ILE A 17 19.86 10.01 -9.28
N GLY A 18 20.49 9.71 -8.14
CA GLY A 18 19.89 8.91 -7.08
C GLY A 18 18.61 9.55 -6.53
N GLY A 19 18.63 10.86 -6.26
CA GLY A 19 17.45 11.61 -5.82
C GLY A 19 16.31 11.58 -6.83
N ILE A 20 16.60 11.75 -8.11
CA ILE A 20 15.59 11.69 -9.19
C ILE A 20 14.99 10.29 -9.32
N LEU A 21 15.82 9.24 -9.24
CA LEU A 21 15.35 7.85 -9.32
C LEU A 21 14.41 7.51 -8.16
N ILE A 22 14.70 7.96 -6.94
CA ILE A 22 13.81 7.76 -5.78
C ILE A 22 12.45 8.42 -6.03
N LEU A 23 12.43 9.66 -6.52
CA LEU A 23 11.17 10.37 -6.81
C LEU A 23 10.35 9.67 -7.91
N ILE A 24 11.02 9.11 -8.93
CA ILE A 24 10.36 8.36 -10.00
C ILE A 24 9.80 7.05 -9.47
N VAL A 25 10.58 6.29 -8.70
CA VAL A 25 10.15 5.03 -8.09
C VAL A 25 9.00 5.28 -7.12
N GLU A 26 9.11 6.26 -6.25
CA GLU A 26 8.07 6.61 -5.29
C GLU A 26 6.80 7.09 -6.00
N ARG A 27 6.92 7.82 -7.12
CA ARG A 27 5.78 8.23 -7.94
C ARG A 27 5.16 7.07 -8.72
N TRP A 28 5.95 6.09 -9.14
CA TRP A 28 5.47 4.87 -9.78
C TRP A 28 4.77 3.96 -8.77
N ASP A 29 5.37 3.77 -7.60
CA ASP A 29 4.84 2.95 -6.52
C ASP A 29 3.52 3.54 -5.99
N ARG A 30 3.49 4.87 -5.80
CA ARG A 30 2.24 5.62 -5.57
C ARG A 30 1.22 5.51 -6.70
N ARG A 31 1.58 5.03 -7.90
CA ARG A 31 0.64 4.77 -9.01
C ARG A 31 0.22 3.31 -9.11
N ARG A 32 0.95 2.37 -8.51
CA ARG A 32 0.62 0.94 -8.54
C ARG A 32 -0.69 0.69 -7.80
N GLU A 33 -1.66 0.12 -8.48
CA GLU A 33 -2.88 -0.38 -7.81
C GLU A 33 -2.51 -1.66 -7.06
N PRO A 34 -3.04 -1.85 -5.83
CA PRO A 34 -2.69 -3.00 -5.02
C PRO A 34 -3.12 -4.30 -5.71
N SER A 35 -2.25 -5.30 -5.68
CA SER A 35 -2.51 -6.60 -6.29
C SER A 35 -3.52 -7.41 -5.48
N ASP A 36 -4.08 -8.44 -6.12
CA ASP A 36 -5.03 -9.36 -5.48
C ASP A 36 -4.38 -10.08 -4.29
N ASP A 37 -3.10 -10.46 -4.41
CA ASP A 37 -2.33 -11.09 -3.33
C ASP A 37 -2.18 -10.17 -2.12
N GLU A 38 -1.90 -8.87 -2.35
CA GLU A 38 -1.80 -7.87 -1.28
C GLU A 38 -3.13 -7.68 -0.56
N VAL A 39 -4.25 -7.74 -1.30
CA VAL A 39 -5.60 -7.67 -0.73
C VAL A 39 -5.88 -8.90 0.15
N ILE A 40 -5.51 -10.09 -0.30
CA ILE A 40 -5.70 -11.34 0.45
C ILE A 40 -4.85 -11.33 1.73
N THR A 41 -3.55 -11.04 1.60
CA THR A 41 -2.65 -10.95 2.77
C THR A 41 -3.11 -9.89 3.77
N ALA A 42 -3.63 -8.75 3.29
CA ALA A 42 -4.20 -7.75 4.18
C ALA A 42 -5.45 -8.27 4.90
N ALA A 43 -6.37 -8.94 4.19
CA ALA A 43 -7.56 -9.53 4.78
C ALA A 43 -7.22 -10.59 5.85
N GLU A 44 -6.24 -11.45 5.59
CA GLU A 44 -5.73 -12.43 6.57
C GLU A 44 -5.19 -11.73 7.83
N ARG A 45 -4.37 -10.69 7.67
CA ARG A 45 -3.86 -9.90 8.80
C ARG A 45 -4.99 -9.22 9.57
N TYR A 46 -6.00 -8.70 8.89
CA TYR A 46 -7.16 -8.13 9.56
C TYR A 46 -7.91 -9.18 10.41
N ARG A 47 -8.06 -10.42 9.91
CA ARG A 47 -8.65 -11.51 10.71
C ARG A 47 -7.77 -11.91 11.88
N GLU A 48 -6.46 -12.05 11.67
CA GLU A 48 -5.52 -12.43 12.72
C GLU A 48 -5.55 -11.42 13.87
N TRP A 49 -5.57 -10.13 13.56
CA TRP A 49 -5.51 -9.06 14.57
C TRP A 49 -6.86 -8.70 15.20
N TYR A 50 -7.94 -8.70 14.42
CA TYR A 50 -9.24 -8.20 14.87
C TYR A 50 -10.32 -9.30 15.00
N GLY A 51 -10.02 -10.53 14.57
CA GLY A 51 -10.95 -11.67 14.61
C GLY A 51 -12.29 -11.34 13.98
N ASP A 52 -13.38 -11.64 14.70
CA ASP A 52 -14.76 -11.40 14.27
C ASP A 52 -15.08 -9.90 14.03
N LYS A 53 -14.24 -8.99 14.51
CA LYS A 53 -14.42 -7.54 14.30
C LYS A 53 -13.74 -7.02 13.03
N ALA A 54 -12.99 -7.86 12.31
CA ALA A 54 -12.22 -7.47 11.12
C ALA A 54 -13.06 -6.69 10.10
N SER A 55 -14.23 -7.21 9.75
CA SER A 55 -15.15 -6.58 8.79
C SER A 55 -15.65 -5.20 9.25
N LYS A 56 -15.89 -5.02 10.56
CA LYS A 56 -16.27 -3.72 11.12
C LYS A 56 -15.12 -2.71 11.11
N VAL A 57 -13.94 -3.14 11.55
CA VAL A 57 -12.74 -2.29 11.64
C VAL A 57 -12.28 -1.83 10.25
N VAL A 58 -12.34 -2.69 9.24
CA VAL A 58 -12.08 -2.29 7.84
C VAL A 58 -13.08 -1.23 7.36
N GLY A 59 -14.35 -1.32 7.76
CA GLY A 59 -15.36 -0.29 7.48
C GLY A 59 -15.00 1.07 8.08
N ASP A 60 -14.57 1.09 9.35
CA ASP A 60 -14.14 2.32 10.04
C ASP A 60 -12.88 2.92 9.38
N HIS A 61 -11.92 2.08 8.99
CA HIS A 61 -10.76 2.54 8.23
C HIS A 61 -11.15 3.08 6.85
N MET A 62 -12.18 2.53 6.20
CA MET A 62 -12.68 3.04 4.92
C MET A 62 -13.37 4.41 5.06
N LEU A 63 -14.01 4.68 6.20
CA LEU A 63 -14.50 6.01 6.54
C LEU A 63 -13.33 7.00 6.67
N GLY A 64 -12.27 6.63 7.41
CA GLY A 64 -11.04 7.42 7.48
C GLY A 64 -10.38 7.66 6.11
N ALA A 65 -10.32 6.63 5.28
CA ALA A 65 -9.78 6.68 3.93
C ALA A 65 -10.58 7.57 2.96
N SER A 66 -11.84 7.86 3.27
CA SER A 66 -12.68 8.74 2.44
C SER A 66 -12.25 10.21 2.51
N PHE A 67 -11.43 10.57 3.50
CA PHE A 67 -10.82 11.90 3.63
C PHE A 67 -9.45 12.01 2.94
N ALA A 68 -8.89 10.89 2.44
CA ALA A 68 -7.65 10.93 1.68
C ALA A 68 -7.89 11.54 0.28
N PRO A 69 -6.99 12.40 -0.21
CA PRO A 69 -7.14 13.07 -1.50
C PRO A 69 -7.09 12.08 -2.68
N ASP A 70 -6.45 10.91 -2.52
CA ASP A 70 -6.48 9.85 -3.51
C ASP A 70 -7.40 8.70 -3.07
N GLY A 71 -8.50 8.49 -3.79
CA GLY A 71 -9.45 7.40 -3.53
C GLY A 71 -8.88 5.98 -3.66
N ARG A 72 -7.56 5.83 -3.84
CA ARG A 72 -6.83 4.56 -3.94
C ARG A 72 -6.91 3.79 -2.64
N HIS A 73 -6.63 4.43 -1.51
CA HIS A 73 -6.68 3.74 -0.21
C HIS A 73 -8.10 3.23 0.08
N LYS A 74 -9.11 4.02 -0.28
CA LYS A 74 -10.52 3.61 -0.24
C LYS A 74 -10.81 2.42 -1.16
N ARG A 75 -10.31 2.42 -2.41
CA ARG A 75 -10.47 1.28 -3.33
C ARG A 75 -9.81 0.01 -2.79
N PHE A 76 -8.62 0.11 -2.21
CA PHE A 76 -7.94 -1.01 -1.56
C PHE A 76 -8.77 -1.58 -0.42
N LEU A 77 -9.17 -0.73 0.54
CA LEU A 77 -9.98 -1.17 1.69
C LEU A 77 -11.32 -1.76 1.28
N LYS A 78 -11.94 -1.26 0.19
CA LYS A 78 -13.14 -1.86 -0.38
C LYS A 78 -12.90 -3.29 -0.85
N ARG A 79 -11.76 -3.56 -1.50
CA ARG A 79 -11.38 -4.92 -1.94
C ARG A 79 -11.08 -5.84 -0.76
N VAL A 80 -10.38 -5.32 0.26
CA VAL A 80 -10.11 -6.06 1.51
C VAL A 80 -11.42 -6.38 2.24
N SER A 81 -12.35 -5.43 2.31
CA SER A 81 -13.68 -5.66 2.89
C SER A 81 -14.45 -6.76 2.16
N TYR A 82 -14.37 -6.79 0.83
CA TYR A 82 -15.02 -7.85 0.04
C TYR A 82 -14.39 -9.22 0.28
N ALA A 83 -13.06 -9.28 0.36
CA ALA A 83 -12.35 -10.53 0.68
C ALA A 83 -12.72 -11.05 2.07
N LEU A 84 -12.83 -10.17 3.08
CA LEU A 84 -13.27 -10.54 4.42
C LEU A 84 -14.70 -11.09 4.43
N LEU A 85 -15.63 -10.40 3.74
CA LEU A 85 -17.04 -10.79 3.72
C LEU A 85 -17.28 -12.13 3.00
N ASN A 86 -16.57 -12.40 1.92
CA ASN A 86 -16.69 -13.68 1.20
C ASN A 86 -16.17 -14.85 2.03
N VAL A 87 -15.09 -14.64 2.77
CA VAL A 87 -14.53 -15.68 3.64
C VAL A 87 -15.41 -15.89 4.89
N ASP A 88 -16.00 -14.81 5.43
CA ASP A 88 -16.99 -14.90 6.50
C ASP A 88 -18.25 -15.66 6.04
N ALA A 89 -18.71 -15.45 4.80
CA ALA A 89 -19.84 -16.18 4.22
C ALA A 89 -19.53 -17.68 4.08
N ASP A 90 -18.37 -18.00 3.53
CA ASP A 90 -17.92 -19.40 3.37
C ASP A 90 -17.79 -20.10 4.74
N SER A 91 -17.23 -19.42 5.75
CA SER A 91 -17.10 -19.97 7.11
C SER A 91 -18.42 -20.24 7.83
N LYS A 92 -19.52 -19.60 7.40
CA LYS A 92 -20.85 -19.77 7.99
C LYS A 92 -21.64 -20.90 7.35
N ASP A 93 -21.38 -21.24 6.09
CA ASP A 93 -22.07 -22.35 5.40
C ASP A 93 -21.62 -23.74 5.91
N TYR A 94 -20.50 -23.82 6.63
CA TYR A 94 -19.99 -25.07 7.23
C TYR A 94 -20.48 -25.33 8.68
N ARG A 95 -21.43 -24.54 9.20
CA ARG A 95 -21.85 -24.58 10.61
C ARG A 95 -23.35 -24.83 10.76
#